data_AF-F8NP73-F1
#
_entry.id   AF-F8NP73-F1
#
_cell.length_a   1.000
_cell.length_b   1.000
_cell.length_c   1.000
_cell.angle_alpha   90.00
_cell.angle_beta   90.00
_cell.angle_gamma   90.00
#
_symmetry.space_group_name_H-M   'P 1'
#
loop_
_entity.id
_entity.type
_entity.pdbx_description
1 polymer ?
#
loop_
_entity_poly.entity_id
_entity_poly.type
_entity_poly.pdbx_seq_one_letter_code
_entity_poly.pdbx_strand_id
1 'polypeptide(L)'
;MNTSSTEEKSLHRLSTETRAKLRSTQILTSLPQIVSELLQNSLDAGARHVEIGVDCQEWNCWVKDDGAGISKDDLTMLGAGSEGRYGTSKAY
;
A
#
# COMPACT_ATOMS: atom_id res chain seq x y z
N MET A 1 -23.10 49.72 -11.62
CA MET A 1 -23.10 48.43 -12.33
C MET A 1 -22.01 47.57 -11.70
N ASN A 2 -22.39 46.60 -10.86
CA ASN A 2 -21.45 45.71 -10.18
C ASN A 2 -21.56 44.34 -10.85
N THR A 3 -20.60 43.98 -11.71
CA THR A 3 -20.58 42.70 -12.40
C THR A 3 -20.04 41.65 -11.43
N SER A 4 -20.94 40.97 -10.72
CA SER A 4 -20.63 39.74 -9.99
C SER A 4 -20.38 38.63 -11.01
N SER A 5 -19.11 38.44 -11.38
CA SER A 5 -18.64 37.33 -12.20
C SER A 5 -18.80 36.02 -11.43
N THR A 6 -19.75 35.20 -11.84
CA THR A 6 -19.86 33.78 -11.47
C THR A 6 -18.61 33.06 -12.00
N GLU A 7 -17.67 32.71 -11.11
CA GLU A 7 -16.62 31.76 -11.47
C GLU A 7 -17.25 30.37 -11.67
N GLU A 8 -17.33 29.94 -12.93
CA GLU A 8 -17.59 28.55 -13.26
C GLU A 8 -16.43 27.69 -12.74
N LYS A 9 -16.71 26.82 -11.76
CA LYS A 9 -15.75 25.83 -11.29
C LYS A 9 -15.47 24.82 -12.40
N SER A 10 -14.35 24.99 -13.08
CA SER A 10 -13.89 24.03 -14.09
C SER A 10 -13.32 22.75 -13.44
N LEU A 11 -13.49 21.61 -14.12
CA LEU A 11 -13.00 20.31 -13.68
C LEU A 11 -11.47 20.26 -13.76
N HIS A 12 -10.81 19.98 -12.64
CA HIS A 12 -9.36 19.85 -12.57
C HIS A 12 -8.93 18.48 -12.05
N ARG A 13 -7.74 18.03 -12.47
CA ARG A 13 -7.12 16.83 -11.89
C ARG A 13 -6.76 17.09 -10.44
N LEU A 14 -7.08 16.13 -9.58
CA LEU A 14 -6.63 16.11 -8.20
C LEU A 14 -5.11 16.02 -8.12
N SER A 15 -4.52 16.64 -7.09
CA SER A 15 -3.08 16.55 -6.83
C SER A 15 -2.64 15.10 -6.64
N THR A 16 -1.37 14.81 -6.93
CA THR A 16 -0.81 13.45 -6.77
C THR A 16 -0.98 12.91 -5.35
N GLU A 17 -0.83 13.77 -4.34
CA GLU A 17 -1.05 13.45 -2.93
C GLU A 17 -2.52 13.07 -2.65
N THR A 18 -3.46 13.88 -3.12
CA THR A 18 -4.90 13.63 -2.95
C THR A 18 -5.32 12.33 -3.63
N ARG A 19 -4.80 12.08 -4.84
CA ARG A 19 -5.02 10.82 -5.58
C ARG A 19 -4.45 9.62 -4.83
N ALA A 20 -3.26 9.74 -4.27
CA ALA A 20 -2.64 8.69 -3.47
C ALA A 20 -3.46 8.36 -2.22
N LYS A 21 -3.97 9.39 -1.52
CA LYS A 21 -4.78 9.25 -0.30
C LYS A 21 -6.15 8.64 -0.57
N LEU A 22 -6.82 9.05 -1.65
CA LEU A 22 -8.09 8.43 -2.09
C LEU A 22 -7.92 6.96 -2.47
N ARG A 23 -6.80 6.60 -3.11
CA ARG A 23 -6.54 5.21 -3.47
C ARG A 23 -6.20 4.35 -2.26
N SER A 24 -5.45 4.85 -1.28
CA SER A 24 -5.15 4.09 -0.06
C SER A 24 -6.42 3.73 0.73
N THR A 25 -7.44 4.60 0.71
CA THR A 25 -8.74 4.31 1.35
C THR A 25 -9.59 3.25 0.61
N GLN A 26 -9.22 2.89 -0.63
CA GLN A 26 -9.93 1.88 -1.43
C GLN A 26 -9.21 0.53 -1.50
N ILE A 27 -7.91 0.47 -1.18
CA ILE A 27 -7.07 -0.72 -1.42
C ILE A 27 -6.83 -1.53 -0.13
N LEU A 28 -6.80 -0.90 1.04
CA LEU A 28 -6.70 -1.57 2.35
C LEU A 28 -8.10 -1.66 2.98
N THR A 29 -8.93 -2.59 2.50
CA THR A 29 -10.37 -2.59 2.84
C THR A 29 -10.69 -3.30 4.17
N SER A 30 -9.78 -4.13 4.69
CA SER A 30 -9.95 -4.80 5.97
C SER A 30 -8.63 -5.41 6.49
N LEU A 31 -8.45 -5.49 7.81
CA LEU A 31 -7.29 -6.18 8.44
C LEU A 31 -7.09 -7.62 7.91
N PRO A 32 -8.14 -8.45 7.72
CA PRO A 32 -7.98 -9.80 7.14
C PRO A 32 -7.38 -9.78 5.72
N GLN A 33 -7.73 -8.80 4.89
CA GLN A 33 -7.15 -8.68 3.56
C GLN A 33 -5.66 -8.36 3.65
N ILE A 34 -5.26 -7.45 4.55
CA ILE A 34 -3.85 -7.12 4.78
C ILE A 34 -3.06 -8.36 5.20
N VAL A 35 -3.58 -9.10 6.18
CA VAL A 35 -2.96 -10.35 6.66
C VAL A 35 -2.83 -11.37 5.53
N SER A 36 -3.85 -11.50 4.66
CA SER A 36 -3.83 -12.44 3.54
C SER A 36 -2.73 -12.12 2.51
N GLU A 37 -2.56 -10.85 2.16
CA GLU A 37 -1.52 -10.40 1.23
C GLU A 37 -0.12 -10.59 1.82
N LEU A 38 0.07 -10.26 3.10
CA LEU A 38 1.35 -10.48 3.79
C LEU A 38 1.69 -11.97 3.88
N LEU A 39 0.71 -12.82 4.21
CA LEU A 39 0.89 -14.26 4.25
C LEU A 39 1.26 -14.84 2.87
N GLN A 40 0.62 -14.38 1.80
CA GLN A 40 1.00 -14.81 0.44
C GLN A 40 2.44 -14.45 0.12
N ASN A 41 2.91 -13.26 0.51
CA ASN A 41 4.31 -12.89 0.32
C ASN A 41 5.27 -13.81 1.09
N SER A 42 4.94 -14.19 2.32
CA SER A 42 5.74 -15.17 3.09
C SER A 42 5.77 -16.54 2.41
N LEU A 43 4.64 -17.01 1.87
CA LEU A 43 4.57 -18.27 1.15
C LEU A 43 5.37 -18.26 -0.15
N ASP A 44 5.29 -17.17 -0.92
CA ASP A 44 6.06 -17.00 -2.15
C ASP A 44 7.57 -16.90 -1.89
N ALA A 45 7.96 -16.43 -0.70
CA ALA A 45 9.34 -16.45 -0.21
C ALA A 45 9.79 -17.83 0.29
N GLY A 46 8.92 -18.85 0.24
CA GLY A 46 9.24 -20.22 0.64
C GLY A 46 9.27 -20.45 2.16
N ALA A 47 8.62 -19.60 2.95
CA ALA A 47 8.58 -19.74 4.40
C ALA A 47 7.97 -21.09 4.84
N ARG A 48 8.55 -21.69 5.88
CA ARG A 48 8.06 -22.93 6.52
C ARG A 48 7.37 -22.64 7.85
N HIS A 49 7.71 -21.52 8.48
CA HIS A 49 7.08 -21.04 9.69
C HIS A 49 6.67 -19.59 9.50
N VAL A 50 5.41 -19.31 9.81
CA VAL A 50 4.85 -17.96 9.76
C VAL A 50 4.13 -17.69 11.07
N GLU A 51 4.51 -16.61 11.74
CA GLU A 51 3.87 -16.07 12.93
C GLU A 51 3.06 -14.84 12.52
N ILE A 52 1.77 -14.85 12.85
CA ILE A 52 0.85 -13.76 12.54
C ILE A 52 0.31 -13.23 13.86
N GLY A 53 0.27 -11.91 14.00
CA GLY A 53 -0.51 -11.31 15.05
C GLY A 53 -1.32 -10.12 14.59
N VAL A 54 -2.36 -9.84 15.36
CA VAL A 54 -3.32 -8.78 15.12
C VAL A 54 -3.57 -8.05 16.43
N ASP A 55 -3.42 -6.74 16.39
CA ASP A 55 -3.80 -5.84 17.46
C ASP A 55 -5.08 -5.12 17.02
N CYS A 56 -6.21 -5.59 17.52
CA CYS A 56 -7.51 -5.01 17.21
C CYS A 56 -7.75 -3.66 17.91
N GLN A 57 -6.98 -3.35 18.95
CA GLN A 57 -7.10 -2.09 19.69
C GLN A 57 -6.40 -0.97 18.91
N GLU A 58 -5.18 -1.22 18.43
CA GLU A 58 -4.39 -0.27 17.64
C GLU A 58 -4.64 -0.40 16.12
N TRP A 59 -5.51 -1.31 15.71
CA TRP A 59 -5.84 -1.60 14.31
C TRP A 59 -4.61 -1.95 13.46
N ASN A 60 -3.72 -2.75 14.03
CA ASN A 60 -2.45 -3.14 13.45
C ASN A 60 -2.36 -4.67 13.25
N CYS A 61 -1.51 -5.10 12.34
CA CYS A 61 -1.18 -6.52 12.16
C CYS A 61 0.27 -6.66 11.69
N TRP A 62 0.86 -7.82 11.97
CA TRP A 62 2.21 -8.15 11.55
C TRP A 62 2.29 -9.63 11.16
N VAL A 63 3.19 -9.90 10.22
CA VAL A 63 3.52 -11.25 9.76
C VAL A 63 5.03 -11.37 9.81
N LYS A 64 5.52 -12.42 10.46
CA LYS A 64 6.94 -12.76 10.59
C LYS A 64 7.15 -14.14 10.00
N ASP A 65 8.14 -14.28 9.14
CA ASP A 65 8.43 -15.54 8.46
C ASP A 65 9.92 -15.89 8.47
N ASP A 66 10.22 -17.14 8.12
CA ASP A 66 11.57 -17.68 7.92
C ASP A 66 11.89 -17.87 6.42
N GLY A 67 11.26 -17.09 5.54
CA GLY A 67 11.46 -17.15 4.09
C GLY A 67 12.78 -16.53 3.62
N ALA A 68 12.94 -16.42 2.31
CA ALA A 68 14.16 -15.90 1.67
C ALA A 68 14.47 -14.41 1.98
N GLY A 69 13.50 -13.68 2.54
CA GLY A 69 13.65 -12.26 2.87
C GLY A 69 13.62 -11.33 1.64
N ILE A 70 14.01 -10.07 1.87
CA ILE A 70 14.06 -9.02 0.85
C ILE A 70 15.51 -8.55 0.74
N SER A 71 16.05 -8.47 -0.49
CA SER A 71 17.40 -7.96 -0.70
C SER A 71 17.49 -6.47 -0.35
N LYS A 72 18.70 -5.97 -0.06
CA LYS A 72 18.90 -4.54 0.27
C LYS A 72 18.48 -3.61 -0.88
N ASP A 73 18.72 -4.04 -2.11
CA ASP A 73 18.39 -3.25 -3.30
C ASP A 73 16.88 -3.21 -3.52
N ASP A 74 16.19 -4.35 -3.36
CA ASP A 74 14.73 -4.42 -3.43
C ASP A 74 14.08 -3.61 -2.30
N LEU A 75 14.64 -3.64 -1.10
CA LEU A 75 14.16 -2.85 0.03
C LEU A 75 14.31 -1.35 -0.24
N THR A 76 15.42 -0.95 -0.90
CA THR A 76 15.65 0.44 -1.31
C THR A 76 14.64 0.87 -2.38
N MET A 77 14.36 0.00 -3.35
CA MET A 77 13.34 0.22 -4.38
C MET A 77 11.94 0.41 -3.75
N LEU A 78 11.54 -0.46 -2.82
CA LEU A 78 10.26 -0.37 -2.11
C LEU A 78 10.15 0.92 -1.28
N GLY A 79 11.27 1.39 -0.72
CA GLY A 79 11.35 2.63 0.07
C GLY A 79 11.28 3.93 -0.73
N ALA A 80 11.40 3.88 -2.07
CA ALA A 80 11.47 5.06 -2.95
C ALA A 80 10.11 5.79 -3.16
N GLY A 81 9.13 5.60 -2.28
CA GLY A 81 7.85 6.31 -2.31
C GLY A 81 7.02 6.00 -3.56
N SER A 82 6.70 7.01 -4.37
CA SER A 82 5.90 6.82 -5.59
C SER A 82 6.61 6.05 -6.69
N GLU A 83 7.95 6.01 -6.69
CA GLU A 83 8.73 5.28 -7.69
C GLU A 83 8.82 3.78 -7.38
N GLY A 84 8.72 3.40 -6.10
CA GLY A 84 8.68 2.00 -5.65
C GLY A 84 7.32 1.31 -5.84
N ARG A 85 6.28 2.04 -6.25
CA ARG A 85 4.87 1.59 -6.21
C ARG A 85 4.52 0.42 -7.14
N TYR A 86 5.44 -0.02 -7.98
CA TYR A 86 5.25 -1.16 -8.89
C TYR A 86 6.43 -2.14 -8.84
N GLY A 87 7.29 -2.05 -7.83
CA GLY A 87 8.35 -3.04 -7.62
C GLY A 87 7.76 -4.37 -7.19
N THR A 88 7.92 -5.41 -8.02
CA THR A 88 7.53 -6.78 -7.72
C THR A 88 8.60 -7.74 -8.24
N SER A 89 8.94 -8.75 -7.44
CA SER A 89 9.79 -9.87 -7.86
C SER A 89 8.99 -11.01 -8.50
N LYS A 90 7.65 -10.91 -8.49
CA LYS A 90 6.74 -11.89 -9.09
C LYS A 90 6.49 -11.57 -10.56
N ALA A 91 6.68 -12.55 -11.44
CA ALA A 91 6.19 -12.50 -12.82
C ALA A 91 4.74 -13.01 -12.82
N TYR A 92 3.78 -12.10 -13.05
CA TYR A 92 2.38 -12.45 -13.30
C TYR A 92 2.16 -12.81 -14.77
#